data_AF-A0A800BT24-F1
#
_entry.id   AF-A0A800BT24-F1
#
_cell.length_a   1.000
_cell.length_b   1.000
_cell.length_c   1.000
_cell.angle_alpha   90.00
_cell.angle_beta   90.00
_cell.angle_gamma   90.00
#
_symmetry.space_group_name_H-M   'P 1'
#
loop_
_entity.id
_entity.type
_entity.pdbx_description
1 polymer ?
#
loop_
_entity_poly.entity_id
_entity_poly.type
_entity_poly.pdbx_seq_one_letter_code
_entity_poly.pdbx_strand_id
1 'polypeptide(L)'
;MDLVIKNGTIVTASDVYQADIGVQDGRIALIGQGLEGQTTLDAAGQYVFPGFVDVHVHLQMTIGDITSSDDFATGTIAAACGGTTTIVDFVDPKPGQSLHEAVSDRRAEADGKVAVDYSLHLTATDAAPETLAELPKLAAAGYTSLKLYTTYPALMVDDGQMLHLLAAARECGVLPLIHTENHQAIEYLKAKLLAEGKTAPRYHPRSRPPLVEAEAANRVLALAGLVDCPVYIVHVTCQETLLAIERARDRGQRVFAEVTPNHLLLSEDDYDRPGFEGAKFVLSPPLRDRRNWEHLWRALAEGGLQTVATDHCPWTFAEQKQRGRDDFTKIPNGAPGIETRVPLLFSEGVGRGRLSLNRFVEVCATAPAKLFGLYPRKGTIAVETKINDGTTFHIHLPACQSGTLEEMIVEEKDGKNPSSDDSGDTKRILVMDDEEDIRGLIGDVLTHFGHAVEFAGDGAKTIEMYRDAMRSGQPFDAVIMDLTIPGGMGGKEAIKELLKIDPDVKAIVSSGYSNDPIMADFKRHGFKGVVAKPYEIRELVETLNRVIAGS
;
A
#
# COMPACT_ATOMS: atom_id res chain seq x y z
N MET A 1 -28.14 -11.70 6.97
CA MET A 1 -27.36 -10.51 6.60
C MET A 1 -28.29 -9.31 6.64
N ASP A 2 -27.85 -8.22 7.25
CA ASP A 2 -28.60 -6.96 7.31
C ASP A 2 -28.59 -6.28 5.94
N LEU A 3 -27.43 -6.31 5.28
CA LEU A 3 -27.20 -5.77 3.94
C LEU A 3 -26.47 -6.81 3.08
N VAL A 4 -26.87 -6.93 1.81
CA VAL A 4 -26.10 -7.63 0.78
C VAL A 4 -25.83 -6.70 -0.38
N ILE A 5 -24.56 -6.61 -0.80
CA ILE A 5 -24.15 -5.98 -2.06
C ILE A 5 -24.04 -7.09 -3.10
N LYS A 6 -24.85 -7.04 -4.16
CA LYS A 6 -24.96 -8.10 -5.17
C LYS A 6 -24.28 -7.75 -6.49
N ASN A 7 -23.84 -8.77 -7.22
CA ASN A 7 -23.41 -8.68 -8.62
C ASN A 7 -22.23 -7.72 -8.87
N GLY A 8 -21.51 -7.34 -7.83
CA GLY A 8 -20.39 -6.41 -7.90
C GLY A 8 -19.09 -7.08 -8.34
N THR A 9 -18.19 -6.29 -8.95
CA THR A 9 -16.79 -6.71 -9.12
C THR A 9 -15.98 -6.18 -7.95
N ILE A 10 -15.64 -7.06 -7.01
CA ILE A 10 -14.82 -6.75 -5.84
C ILE A 10 -13.39 -6.50 -6.30
N VAL A 11 -12.80 -5.40 -5.85
CA VAL A 11 -11.41 -5.05 -6.13
C VAL A 11 -10.68 -4.83 -4.81
N THR A 12 -9.64 -5.62 -4.54
CA THR A 12 -8.72 -5.41 -3.42
C THR A 12 -7.35 -4.97 -3.94
N ALA A 13 -6.38 -4.75 -3.06
CA ALA A 13 -5.00 -4.50 -3.50
C ALA A 13 -4.34 -5.71 -4.19
N SER A 14 -4.93 -6.91 -4.11
CA SER A 14 -4.41 -8.14 -4.70
C SER A 14 -5.31 -8.71 -5.81
N ASP A 15 -6.63 -8.61 -5.66
CA ASP A 15 -7.58 -9.41 -6.44
C ASP A 15 -8.65 -8.56 -7.14
N VAL A 16 -9.16 -9.08 -8.25
CA VAL A 16 -10.34 -8.58 -8.96
C VAL A 16 -11.25 -9.75 -9.28
N TYR A 17 -12.43 -9.82 -8.67
CA TYR A 17 -13.33 -10.96 -8.85
C TYR A 17 -14.80 -10.58 -8.62
N GLN A 18 -15.71 -11.39 -9.16
CA GLN A 18 -17.15 -11.20 -8.96
C GLN A 18 -17.64 -12.01 -7.77
N ALA A 19 -18.29 -11.33 -6.82
CA ALA A 19 -18.97 -11.94 -5.70
C ALA A 19 -19.95 -10.95 -5.05
N ASP A 20 -20.90 -11.49 -4.30
CA ASP A 20 -21.75 -10.75 -3.38
C ASP A 20 -21.03 -10.56 -2.03
N ILE A 21 -21.31 -9.45 -1.36
CA ILE A 21 -20.81 -9.15 0.00
C ILE A 21 -21.99 -9.13 0.96
N GLY A 22 -21.98 -10.03 1.94
CA GLY A 22 -22.92 -10.05 3.06
C GLY A 22 -22.38 -9.29 4.27
N VAL A 23 -23.14 -8.30 4.72
CA VAL A 23 -22.83 -7.47 5.90
C VAL A 23 -23.79 -7.81 7.04
N GLN A 24 -23.24 -8.02 8.24
CA GLN A 24 -23.97 -8.26 9.48
C GLN A 24 -23.34 -7.43 10.59
N ASP A 25 -24.16 -6.70 11.36
CA ASP A 25 -23.71 -5.89 12.50
C ASP A 25 -22.58 -4.90 12.13
N GLY A 26 -22.68 -4.30 10.93
CA GLY A 26 -21.70 -3.35 10.40
C GLY A 26 -20.36 -3.96 9.97
N ARG A 27 -20.27 -5.30 9.85
CA ARG A 27 -19.06 -6.03 9.45
C ARG A 27 -19.31 -6.90 8.23
N ILE A 28 -18.28 -7.09 7.41
CA ILE A 28 -18.32 -8.08 6.32
C ILE A 28 -18.28 -9.47 6.94
N ALA A 29 -19.40 -10.18 6.87
CA ALA A 29 -19.57 -11.50 7.46
C ALA A 29 -19.36 -12.62 6.45
N LEU A 30 -19.66 -12.37 5.17
CA LEU A 30 -19.56 -13.38 4.11
C LEU A 30 -19.25 -12.73 2.76
N ILE A 31 -18.46 -13.43 1.96
CA ILE A 31 -18.25 -13.13 0.54
C ILE A 31 -18.57 -14.43 -0.22
N GLY A 32 -19.45 -14.37 -1.21
CA GLY A 32 -19.94 -15.56 -1.89
C GLY A 32 -20.85 -15.24 -3.07
N GLN A 33 -21.65 -16.20 -3.51
CA GLN A 33 -22.62 -16.01 -4.60
C GLN A 33 -24.04 -16.28 -4.11
N GLY A 34 -25.01 -15.56 -4.68
CA GLY A 34 -26.43 -15.78 -4.40
C GLY A 34 -26.80 -15.47 -2.96
N LEU A 35 -26.12 -14.50 -2.34
CA LEU A 35 -26.37 -14.15 -0.93
C LEU A 35 -27.74 -13.48 -0.78
N GLU A 36 -28.36 -13.59 0.38
CA GLU A 36 -29.63 -12.92 0.68
C GLU A 36 -29.53 -12.13 1.98
N GLY A 37 -30.23 -10.98 2.02
CA GLY A 37 -30.25 -10.10 3.17
C GLY A 37 -31.48 -9.21 3.20
N GLN A 38 -31.71 -8.58 4.34
CA GLN A 38 -32.88 -7.72 4.57
C GLN A 38 -32.91 -6.54 3.60
N THR A 39 -31.74 -5.92 3.39
CA THR A 39 -31.53 -4.89 2.38
C THR A 39 -30.59 -5.42 1.30
N THR A 40 -30.90 -5.13 0.03
CA THR A 40 -30.05 -5.51 -1.11
C THR A 40 -29.67 -4.27 -1.91
N LEU A 41 -28.39 -4.14 -2.22
CA LEU A 41 -27.84 -3.15 -3.16
C LEU A 41 -27.34 -3.90 -4.39
N ASP A 42 -27.86 -3.57 -5.57
CA ASP A 42 -27.39 -4.15 -6.83
C ASP A 42 -26.21 -3.33 -7.38
N ALA A 43 -25.04 -3.95 -7.44
CA ALA A 43 -23.79 -3.38 -7.94
C ALA A 43 -23.40 -3.98 -9.31
N ALA A 44 -24.38 -4.51 -10.08
CA ALA A 44 -24.15 -5.02 -11.42
C ALA A 44 -23.42 -3.99 -12.31
N GLY A 45 -22.29 -4.41 -12.88
CA GLY A 45 -21.45 -3.56 -13.73
C GLY A 45 -20.65 -2.49 -12.96
N GLN A 46 -20.67 -2.51 -11.63
CA GLN A 46 -19.92 -1.60 -10.77
C GLN A 46 -18.74 -2.31 -10.10
N TYR A 47 -17.72 -1.52 -9.76
CA TYR A 47 -16.66 -1.94 -8.87
C TYR A 47 -17.07 -1.72 -7.41
N VAL A 48 -16.71 -2.68 -6.56
CA VAL A 48 -16.87 -2.59 -5.11
C VAL A 48 -15.48 -2.53 -4.49
N PHE A 49 -15.13 -1.35 -3.97
CA PHE A 49 -13.84 -1.07 -3.34
C PHE A 49 -13.95 -1.11 -1.81
N PRO A 50 -12.84 -1.39 -1.10
CA PRO A 50 -12.75 -1.02 0.31
C PRO A 50 -12.99 0.47 0.45
N GLY A 51 -13.64 0.88 1.54
CA GLY A 51 -13.72 2.31 1.85
C GLY A 51 -12.32 2.92 1.93
N PHE A 52 -12.10 4.02 1.20
CA PHE A 52 -10.78 4.61 1.06
C PHE A 52 -10.35 5.34 2.33
N VAL A 53 -9.03 5.45 2.54
CA VAL A 53 -8.44 6.06 3.74
C VAL A 53 -7.63 7.29 3.33
N ASP A 54 -7.95 8.44 3.91
CA ASP A 54 -7.19 9.69 3.72
C ASP A 54 -6.43 10.05 5.00
N VAL A 55 -5.12 9.93 4.95
CA VAL A 55 -4.24 10.05 6.13
C VAL A 55 -3.63 11.44 6.27
N HIS A 56 -4.16 12.44 5.56
CA HIS A 56 -3.64 13.80 5.67
C HIS A 56 -4.76 14.81 5.46
N VAL A 57 -5.46 15.15 6.54
CA VAL A 57 -6.50 16.19 6.54
C VAL A 57 -6.31 17.13 7.73
N HIS A 58 -6.75 18.38 7.56
CA HIS A 58 -6.73 19.42 8.60
C HIS A 58 -8.11 20.07 8.68
N LEU A 59 -9.02 19.43 9.43
CA LEU A 59 -10.40 19.90 9.59
C LEU A 59 -10.52 20.89 10.74
N GLN A 60 -11.28 21.97 10.60
CA GLN A 60 -11.43 22.98 11.65
C GLN A 60 -10.08 23.53 12.18
N MET A 61 -9.03 23.58 11.33
CA MET A 61 -7.70 24.02 11.73
C MET A 61 -7.69 25.54 11.90
N THR A 62 -7.23 26.03 13.06
CA THR A 62 -7.17 27.47 13.35
C THR A 62 -5.75 28.00 13.21
N ILE A 63 -5.58 29.02 12.37
CA ILE A 63 -4.32 29.75 12.17
C ILE A 63 -4.57 31.23 12.47
N GLY A 64 -3.98 31.72 13.56
CA GLY A 64 -4.23 33.08 14.02
C GLY A 64 -5.71 33.26 14.39
N ASP A 65 -6.40 34.15 13.68
CA ASP A 65 -7.81 34.51 13.87
C ASP A 65 -8.76 33.88 12.83
N ILE A 66 -8.28 32.93 12.01
CA ILE A 66 -9.10 32.22 11.01
C ILE A 66 -9.07 30.72 11.23
N THR A 67 -10.17 30.07 10.86
CA THR A 67 -10.33 28.61 10.90
C THR A 67 -10.61 28.10 9.49
N SER A 68 -10.05 26.94 9.10
CA SER A 68 -10.29 26.31 7.80
C SER A 68 -11.79 26.16 7.53
N SER A 69 -12.20 26.27 6.27
CA SER A 69 -13.61 26.42 5.92
C SER A 69 -14.45 25.16 6.14
N ASP A 70 -13.82 23.98 6.14
CA ASP A 70 -14.48 22.72 6.46
C ASP A 70 -14.13 22.31 7.90
N ASP A 71 -15.17 21.99 8.67
CA ASP A 71 -15.08 21.43 10.02
C ASP A 71 -15.15 19.90 10.00
N PHE A 72 -15.14 19.26 11.18
CA PHE A 72 -15.23 17.80 11.27
C PHE A 72 -16.51 17.22 10.66
N ALA A 73 -17.64 17.92 10.73
CA ALA A 73 -18.91 17.41 10.20
C ALA A 73 -18.93 17.54 8.67
N THR A 74 -18.76 18.76 8.16
CA THR A 74 -18.78 19.08 6.73
C THR A 74 -17.68 18.35 5.96
N GLY A 75 -16.45 18.35 6.49
CA GLY A 75 -15.32 17.67 5.87
C GLY A 75 -15.50 16.16 5.79
N THR A 76 -16.00 15.51 6.84
CA THR A 76 -16.24 14.05 6.80
C THR A 76 -17.45 13.65 5.96
N ILE A 77 -18.48 14.49 5.86
CA ILE A 77 -19.56 14.30 4.87
C ILE A 77 -18.98 14.35 3.45
N ALA A 78 -18.15 15.35 3.15
CA ALA A 78 -17.48 15.48 1.87
C ALA A 78 -16.57 14.26 1.57
N ALA A 79 -15.85 13.76 2.59
CA ALA A 79 -15.07 12.53 2.50
C ALA A 79 -15.94 11.33 2.07
N ALA A 80 -17.09 11.13 2.75
CA ALA A 80 -18.03 10.06 2.46
C ALA A 80 -18.59 10.16 1.03
N CYS A 81 -18.99 11.36 0.60
CA CYS A 81 -19.46 11.61 -0.76
C CYS A 81 -18.39 11.30 -1.83
N GLY A 82 -17.11 11.50 -1.49
CA GLY A 82 -15.97 11.13 -2.32
C GLY A 82 -15.58 9.64 -2.27
N GLY A 83 -16.21 8.82 -1.42
CA GLY A 83 -15.86 7.41 -1.21
C GLY A 83 -14.77 7.16 -0.16
N THR A 84 -14.27 8.20 0.50
CA THR A 84 -13.36 8.07 1.66
C THR A 84 -14.18 7.79 2.91
N THR A 85 -13.91 6.68 3.59
CA THR A 85 -14.66 6.25 4.79
C THR A 85 -13.82 6.26 6.06
N THR A 86 -12.56 6.68 5.98
CA THR A 86 -11.70 6.85 7.13
C THR A 86 -10.72 7.99 6.89
N ILE A 87 -10.60 8.89 7.87
CA ILE A 87 -9.63 9.98 7.82
C ILE A 87 -8.63 9.89 8.98
N VAL A 88 -7.45 10.48 8.82
CA VAL A 88 -6.52 10.74 9.92
C VAL A 88 -6.14 12.22 9.92
N ASP A 89 -6.49 12.89 11.00
CA ASP A 89 -6.33 14.34 11.18
C ASP A 89 -5.16 14.64 12.15
N PHE A 90 -4.70 15.89 12.25
CA PHE A 90 -3.54 16.26 13.08
C PHE A 90 -3.95 16.91 14.40
N VAL A 91 -3.28 16.49 15.48
CA VAL A 91 -3.36 17.11 16.80
C VAL A 91 -2.18 18.06 16.94
N ASP A 92 -2.45 19.36 16.85
CA ASP A 92 -1.45 20.40 17.06
C ASP A 92 -1.54 20.96 18.49
N PRO A 93 -0.60 20.63 19.39
CA PRO A 93 -0.63 21.12 20.76
C PRO A 93 -0.40 22.64 20.79
N LYS A 94 -1.11 23.33 21.69
CA LYS A 94 -0.84 24.74 22.00
C LYS A 94 0.47 24.85 22.79
N PRO A 95 1.15 26.01 22.76
CA PRO A 95 2.35 26.22 23.56
C PRO A 95 2.13 25.87 25.05
N GLY A 96 2.90 24.90 25.56
CA GLY A 96 2.82 24.42 26.94
C GLY A 96 1.70 23.40 27.23
N GLN A 97 0.94 22.98 26.23
CA GLN A 97 -0.07 21.93 26.35
C GLN A 97 0.58 20.54 26.17
N SER A 98 0.21 19.58 27.01
CA SER A 98 0.64 18.19 26.83
C SER A 98 0.04 17.55 25.58
N LEU A 99 0.69 16.50 25.03
CA LEU A 99 0.15 15.77 23.88
C LEU A 99 -1.18 15.10 24.25
N HIS A 100 -1.28 14.55 25.45
CA HIS A 100 -2.51 13.93 25.95
C HIS A 100 -3.68 14.93 26.05
N GLU A 101 -3.46 16.13 26.59
CA GLU A 101 -4.49 17.17 26.63
C GLU A 101 -4.90 17.60 25.21
N ALA A 102 -3.93 17.79 24.32
CA ALA A 102 -4.22 18.17 22.93
C ALA A 102 -5.05 17.11 22.21
N VAL A 103 -4.77 15.82 22.43
CA VAL A 103 -5.58 14.70 21.93
C VAL A 103 -7.00 14.77 22.49
N SER A 104 -7.15 15.01 23.80
CA SER A 104 -8.47 15.10 24.43
C SER A 104 -9.30 16.25 23.85
N ASP A 105 -8.69 17.42 23.67
CA ASP A 105 -9.32 18.59 23.06
C ASP A 105 -9.75 18.27 21.61
N ARG A 106 -8.85 17.68 20.82
CA ARG A 106 -9.13 17.37 19.42
C ARG A 106 -10.24 16.34 19.27
N ARG A 107 -10.28 15.33 20.13
CA ARG A 107 -11.40 14.37 20.17
C ARG A 107 -12.71 15.04 20.58
N ALA A 108 -12.70 15.98 21.52
CA ALA A 108 -13.90 16.73 21.90
C ALA A 108 -14.45 17.60 20.75
N GLU A 109 -13.60 18.02 19.83
CA GLU A 109 -14.02 18.74 18.62
C GLU A 109 -14.70 17.81 17.59
N ALA A 110 -14.23 16.57 17.45
CA ALA A 110 -14.65 15.62 16.42
C ALA A 110 -15.74 14.62 16.84
N ASP A 111 -15.66 14.09 18.07
CA ASP A 111 -16.54 13.03 18.58
C ASP A 111 -18.02 13.45 18.48
N GLY A 112 -18.84 12.57 17.92
CA GLY A 112 -20.27 12.81 17.72
C GLY A 112 -20.63 13.74 16.56
N LYS A 113 -19.64 14.29 15.83
CA LYS A 113 -19.87 15.15 14.65
C LYS A 113 -19.45 14.52 13.33
N VAL A 114 -18.49 13.59 13.36
CA VAL A 114 -17.95 12.95 12.14
C VAL A 114 -18.96 12.00 11.48
N ALA A 115 -18.98 12.00 10.15
CA ALA A 115 -19.81 11.10 9.33
C ALA A 115 -19.06 9.82 8.90
N VAL A 116 -17.74 9.79 9.05
CA VAL A 116 -16.89 8.63 8.76
C VAL A 116 -15.96 8.34 9.94
N ASP A 117 -15.35 7.15 9.97
CA ASP A 117 -14.38 6.82 11.02
C ASP A 117 -13.17 7.75 10.95
N TYR A 118 -12.54 8.02 12.09
CA TYR A 118 -11.34 8.86 12.14
C TYR A 118 -10.30 8.38 13.14
N SER A 119 -9.05 8.81 12.94
CA SER A 119 -7.96 8.71 13.91
C SER A 119 -7.16 10.03 13.91
N LEU A 120 -6.11 10.11 14.72
CA LEU A 120 -5.30 11.31 14.92
C LEU A 120 -3.80 11.02 14.82
N HIS A 121 -3.07 11.87 14.11
CA HIS A 121 -1.63 12.02 14.18
C HIS A 121 -1.27 12.96 15.33
N LEU A 122 -0.24 12.62 16.12
CA LEU A 122 0.28 13.53 17.15
C LEU A 122 1.26 14.51 16.51
N THR A 123 1.22 15.80 16.78
CA THR A 123 2.29 16.72 16.38
C THR A 123 3.20 17.01 17.58
N ALA A 124 4.52 16.83 17.41
CA ALA A 124 5.50 17.29 18.40
C ALA A 124 6.20 18.57 17.92
N THR A 125 6.23 19.56 18.81
CA THR A 125 6.85 20.88 18.58
C THR A 125 8.15 21.07 19.36
N ASP A 126 8.51 20.09 20.20
CA ASP A 126 9.74 20.05 20.98
C ASP A 126 10.11 18.59 21.33
N ALA A 127 11.27 18.41 21.95
CA ALA A 127 11.75 17.13 22.44
C ALA A 127 12.05 17.18 23.96
N ALA A 128 11.24 17.93 24.73
CA ALA A 128 11.39 17.98 26.17
C ALA A 128 11.16 16.59 26.79
N PRO A 129 11.82 16.24 27.91
CA PRO A 129 11.66 14.94 28.57
C PRO A 129 10.20 14.58 28.86
N GLU A 130 9.37 15.58 29.17
CA GLU A 130 7.94 15.43 29.44
C GLU A 130 7.18 15.00 28.19
N THR A 131 7.40 15.69 27.05
CA THR A 131 6.82 15.37 25.74
C THR A 131 7.20 13.94 25.33
N LEU A 132 8.49 13.58 25.45
CA LEU A 132 8.98 12.25 25.10
C LEU A 132 8.37 11.15 25.99
N ALA A 133 8.13 11.43 27.27
CA ALA A 133 7.55 10.48 28.21
C ALA A 133 6.06 10.17 27.96
N GLU A 134 5.36 11.00 27.18
CA GLU A 134 3.97 10.76 26.78
C GLU A 134 3.84 9.80 25.59
N LEU A 135 4.83 9.76 24.69
CA LEU A 135 4.78 8.98 23.45
C LEU A 135 4.47 7.49 23.68
N PRO A 136 5.12 6.76 24.63
CA PRO A 136 4.80 5.35 24.84
C PRO A 136 3.36 5.11 25.30
N LYS A 137 2.81 6.03 26.11
CA LYS A 137 1.44 5.91 26.61
C LYS A 137 0.42 6.15 25.50
N LEU A 138 0.66 7.15 24.65
CA LEU A 138 -0.19 7.46 23.51
C LEU A 138 -0.10 6.36 22.43
N ALA A 139 1.10 5.81 22.20
CA ALA A 139 1.27 4.64 21.33
C ALA A 139 0.44 3.45 21.82
N ALA A 140 0.51 3.13 23.12
CA ALA A 140 -0.31 2.08 23.73
C ALA A 140 -1.83 2.37 23.66
N ALA A 141 -2.23 3.64 23.57
CA ALA A 141 -3.61 4.06 23.39
C ALA A 141 -4.09 3.99 21.91
N GLY A 142 -3.21 3.62 20.97
CA GLY A 142 -3.55 3.42 19.56
C GLY A 142 -3.16 4.57 18.63
N TYR A 143 -2.41 5.58 19.11
CA TYR A 143 -1.86 6.64 18.25
C TYR A 143 -0.54 6.18 17.64
N THR A 144 -0.57 5.80 16.36
CA THR A 144 0.52 5.08 15.67
C THR A 144 1.52 5.99 14.95
N SER A 145 1.40 7.31 15.11
CA SER A 145 2.07 8.26 14.22
C SER A 145 2.39 9.61 14.87
N LEU A 146 3.53 10.20 14.49
CA LEU A 146 4.07 11.46 15.03
C LEU A 146 4.47 12.43 13.90
N LYS A 147 3.76 13.53 13.73
CA LYS A 147 4.07 14.61 12.79
C LYS A 147 5.18 15.52 13.33
N LEU A 148 6.17 15.77 12.47
CA LEU A 148 7.32 16.64 12.71
C LEU A 148 7.47 17.62 11.54
N TYR A 149 7.99 18.82 11.84
CA TYR A 149 8.20 19.86 10.84
C TYR A 149 9.65 20.34 10.85
N THR A 150 10.23 20.54 9.67
CA THR A 150 11.52 21.25 9.49
C THR A 150 11.34 22.73 9.12
N THR A 151 10.11 23.22 9.18
CA THR A 151 9.71 24.60 8.89
C THR A 151 8.54 25.02 9.78
N TYR A 152 8.12 26.29 9.66
CA TYR A 152 7.15 26.96 10.54
C TYR A 152 7.66 27.13 11.97
N PRO A 153 8.11 28.33 12.39
CA PRO A 153 8.78 28.51 13.68
C PRO A 153 8.05 27.98 14.92
N ALA A 154 6.71 27.96 14.91
CA ALA A 154 5.91 27.46 16.03
C ALA A 154 5.82 25.92 16.10
N LEU A 155 6.12 25.23 15.00
CA LEU A 155 6.03 23.76 14.88
C LEU A 155 7.40 23.11 14.59
N MET A 156 8.35 23.90 14.14
CA MET A 156 9.66 23.45 13.69
C MET A 156 10.48 22.89 14.85
N VAL A 157 11.03 21.70 14.65
CA VAL A 157 12.05 21.14 15.52
C VAL A 157 13.42 21.25 14.87
N ASP A 158 14.46 21.50 15.66
CA ASP A 158 15.84 21.47 15.17
C ASP A 158 16.36 20.02 14.98
N ASP A 159 17.55 19.87 14.39
CA ASP A 159 18.12 18.54 14.10
C ASP A 159 18.38 17.72 15.38
N GLY A 160 18.69 18.36 16.51
CA GLY A 160 18.92 17.69 17.79
C GLY A 160 17.61 17.17 18.39
N GLN A 161 16.57 18.01 18.41
CA GLN A 161 15.22 17.61 18.81
C GLN A 161 14.68 16.51 17.89
N MET A 162 14.89 16.62 16.57
CA MET A 162 14.53 15.60 15.59
C MET A 162 15.15 14.24 15.95
N LEU A 163 16.45 14.18 16.28
CA LEU A 163 17.08 12.92 16.69
C LEU A 163 16.45 12.29 17.93
N HIS A 164 16.14 13.10 18.95
CA HIS A 164 15.47 12.61 20.16
C HIS A 164 14.06 12.07 19.85
N LEU A 165 13.29 12.78 19.03
CA LEU A 165 11.94 12.38 18.65
C LEU A 165 11.94 11.12 17.77
N LEU A 166 12.86 11.03 16.80
CA LEU A 166 13.00 9.85 15.94
C LEU A 166 13.43 8.62 16.75
N ALA A 167 14.35 8.76 17.70
CA ALA A 167 14.76 7.68 18.58
C ALA A 167 13.58 7.19 19.46
N ALA A 168 12.86 8.11 20.10
CA ALA A 168 11.70 7.77 20.93
C ALA A 168 10.59 7.10 20.11
N ALA A 169 10.29 7.61 18.91
CA ALA A 169 9.31 7.03 18.00
C ALA A 169 9.68 5.59 17.58
N ARG A 170 10.96 5.33 17.30
CA ARG A 170 11.47 3.99 17.02
C ARG A 170 11.29 3.04 18.20
N GLU A 171 11.55 3.49 19.43
CA GLU A 171 11.39 2.67 20.63
C GLU A 171 9.92 2.31 20.91
N CYS A 172 8.97 3.21 20.67
CA CYS A 172 7.56 2.97 20.91
C CYS A 172 6.78 2.45 19.68
N GLY A 173 7.42 2.26 18.53
CA GLY A 173 6.78 1.74 17.32
C GLY A 173 5.84 2.73 16.64
N VAL A 174 6.07 4.02 16.83
CA VAL A 174 5.31 5.12 16.22
C VAL A 174 6.01 5.55 14.93
N LEU A 175 5.26 5.79 13.85
CA LEU A 175 5.79 6.23 12.56
C LEU A 175 5.90 7.77 12.50
N PRO A 176 7.10 8.36 12.41
CA PRO A 176 7.26 9.78 12.19
C PRO A 176 6.84 10.19 10.77
N LEU A 177 5.97 11.18 10.67
CA LEU A 177 5.56 11.85 9.43
C LEU A 177 6.26 13.20 9.38
N ILE A 178 6.94 13.52 8.28
CA ILE A 178 7.85 14.67 8.30
C ILE A 178 7.55 15.59 7.12
N HIS A 179 7.14 16.82 7.44
CA HIS A 179 7.10 17.91 6.48
C HIS A 179 8.52 18.40 6.23
N THR A 180 8.99 18.28 4.99
CA THR A 180 10.37 18.55 4.62
C THR A 180 10.46 19.80 3.74
N GLU A 181 10.75 20.93 4.36
CA GLU A 181 11.17 22.16 3.68
C GLU A 181 12.22 22.88 4.54
N ASN A 182 13.29 23.41 3.94
CA ASN A 182 14.31 24.16 4.67
C ASN A 182 13.80 25.56 5.06
N HIS A 183 13.48 25.75 6.34
CA HIS A 183 12.97 27.02 6.85
C HIS A 183 13.83 28.24 6.52
N GLN A 184 15.14 28.14 6.74
CA GLN A 184 16.06 29.28 6.59
C GLN A 184 16.19 29.71 5.12
N ALA A 185 16.21 28.74 4.21
CA ALA A 185 16.21 29.02 2.78
C ALA A 185 14.90 29.68 2.33
N ILE A 186 13.76 29.25 2.86
CA ILE A 186 12.45 29.87 2.59
C ILE A 186 12.45 31.32 3.05
N GLU A 187 12.83 31.60 4.28
CA GLU A 187 12.80 32.97 4.82
C GLU A 187 13.77 33.89 4.07
N TYR A 188 14.95 33.40 3.70
CA TYR A 188 15.88 34.12 2.83
C TYR A 188 15.23 34.49 1.48
N LEU A 189 14.58 33.54 0.81
CA LEU A 189 13.97 33.76 -0.50
C LEU A 189 12.72 34.65 -0.42
N LYS A 190 11.88 34.48 0.61
CA LYS A 190 10.74 35.38 0.88
C LYS A 190 11.20 36.81 1.07
N ALA A 191 12.17 37.03 1.98
CA ALA A 191 12.69 38.37 2.26
C ALA A 191 13.26 39.03 1.01
N LYS A 192 14.02 38.27 0.20
CA LYS A 192 14.56 38.73 -1.08
C LYS A 192 13.45 39.14 -2.06
N LEU A 193 12.43 38.29 -2.25
CA LEU A 193 11.32 38.57 -3.18
C LEU A 193 10.53 39.81 -2.73
N LEU A 194 10.21 39.92 -1.44
CA LEU A 194 9.49 41.07 -0.90
C LEU A 194 10.30 42.37 -1.03
N ALA A 195 11.61 42.34 -0.80
CA ALA A 195 12.50 43.49 -1.00
C ALA A 195 12.56 43.94 -2.48
N GLU A 196 12.35 43.03 -3.43
CA GLU A 196 12.24 43.31 -4.86
C GLU A 196 10.81 43.76 -5.27
N GLY A 197 9.88 43.94 -4.32
CA GLY A 197 8.49 44.32 -4.60
C GLY A 197 7.64 43.19 -5.20
N LYS A 198 8.09 41.94 -5.10
CA LYS A 198 7.44 40.76 -5.69
C LYS A 198 6.47 40.14 -4.71
N THR A 199 5.24 40.66 -4.68
CA THR A 199 4.23 40.29 -3.67
C THR A 199 3.10 39.40 -4.16
N ALA A 200 2.96 39.19 -5.48
CA ALA A 200 1.89 38.37 -6.07
C ALA A 200 2.00 36.85 -5.78
N PRO A 201 0.90 36.07 -5.86
CA PRO A 201 0.89 34.63 -5.57
C PRO A 201 1.94 33.79 -6.31
N ARG A 202 2.28 34.14 -7.56
CA ARG A 202 3.33 33.49 -8.37
C ARG A 202 4.72 33.46 -7.74
N TYR A 203 4.96 34.28 -6.73
CA TYR A 203 6.24 34.30 -6.01
C TYR A 203 6.28 33.31 -4.84
N HIS A 204 5.13 32.74 -4.46
CA HIS A 204 5.05 31.65 -3.49
C HIS A 204 5.91 30.43 -3.86
N PRO A 205 5.74 29.78 -5.03
CA PRO A 205 6.62 28.67 -5.45
C PRO A 205 8.09 29.10 -5.57
N ARG A 206 8.35 30.36 -5.95
CA ARG A 206 9.71 30.89 -6.10
C ARG A 206 10.43 31.12 -4.77
N SER A 207 9.67 31.30 -3.67
CA SER A 207 10.25 31.34 -2.33
C SER A 207 10.59 29.96 -1.75
N ARG A 208 10.17 28.89 -2.43
CA ARG A 208 10.27 27.51 -1.95
C ARG A 208 10.59 26.56 -3.11
N PRO A 209 11.66 26.76 -3.89
CA PRO A 209 11.97 25.90 -5.05
C PRO A 209 12.18 24.43 -4.62
N PRO A 210 12.10 23.44 -5.54
CA PRO A 210 12.28 22.01 -5.23
C PRO A 210 13.47 21.68 -4.33
N LEU A 211 14.59 22.38 -4.52
CA LEU A 211 15.80 22.21 -3.71
C LEU A 211 15.59 22.42 -2.20
N VAL A 212 14.65 23.29 -1.80
CA VAL A 212 14.31 23.54 -0.39
C VAL A 212 13.65 22.32 0.24
N GLU A 213 12.79 21.64 -0.51
CA GLU A 213 12.14 20.40 -0.06
C GLU A 213 13.16 19.26 -0.02
N ALA A 214 13.91 19.09 -1.11
CA ALA A 214 14.90 18.04 -1.25
C ALA A 214 16.03 18.14 -0.22
N GLU A 215 16.54 19.34 0.10
CA GLU A 215 17.55 19.51 1.15
C GLU A 215 17.04 18.98 2.49
N ALA A 216 15.85 19.42 2.90
CA ALA A 216 15.27 19.01 4.18
C ALA A 216 15.01 17.50 4.21
N ALA A 217 14.52 16.92 3.11
CA ALA A 217 14.36 15.48 2.99
C ALA A 217 15.70 14.73 3.12
N ASN A 218 16.76 15.17 2.42
CA ASN A 218 18.08 14.55 2.55
C ASN A 218 18.61 14.62 3.99
N ARG A 219 18.48 15.79 4.65
CA ARG A 219 18.92 15.98 6.03
C ARG A 219 18.14 15.10 7.00
N VAL A 220 16.82 15.11 6.92
CA VAL A 220 15.95 14.25 7.75
C VAL A 220 16.26 12.77 7.56
N LEU A 221 16.45 12.30 6.31
CA LEU A 221 16.79 10.91 6.02
C LEU A 221 18.18 10.52 6.53
N ALA A 222 19.12 11.46 6.60
CA ALA A 222 20.40 11.21 7.26
C ALA A 222 20.23 11.04 8.78
N LEU A 223 19.44 11.89 9.43
CA LEU A 223 19.14 11.79 10.87
C LEU A 223 18.36 10.52 11.21
N ALA A 224 17.34 10.18 10.43
CA ALA A 224 16.56 8.95 10.58
C ALA A 224 17.43 7.70 10.41
N GLY A 225 18.36 7.72 9.45
CA GLY A 225 19.34 6.65 9.27
C GLY A 225 20.28 6.48 10.47
N LEU A 226 20.61 7.55 11.20
CA LEU A 226 21.49 7.47 12.37
C LEU A 226 20.86 6.69 13.53
N VAL A 227 19.54 6.80 13.70
CA VAL A 227 18.78 6.12 14.76
C VAL A 227 17.95 4.93 14.25
N ASP A 228 18.17 4.54 12.99
CA ASP A 228 17.43 3.48 12.29
C ASP A 228 15.89 3.68 12.38
N CYS A 229 15.37 4.90 12.37
CA CYS A 229 13.91 5.10 12.48
C CYS A 229 13.23 5.02 11.10
N PRO A 230 12.19 4.19 10.91
CA PRO A 230 11.35 4.30 9.73
C PRO A 230 10.69 5.67 9.69
N VAL A 231 10.61 6.31 8.53
CA VAL A 231 9.96 7.63 8.40
C VAL A 231 9.02 7.68 7.21
N TYR A 232 8.04 8.57 7.28
CA TYR A 232 7.07 8.85 6.23
C TYR A 232 7.21 10.32 5.79
N ILE A 233 7.60 10.55 4.54
CA ILE A 233 7.71 11.90 3.98
C ILE A 233 6.34 12.29 3.40
N VAL A 234 5.67 13.25 4.04
CA VAL A 234 4.36 13.72 3.59
C VAL A 234 4.45 14.55 2.31
N HIS A 235 3.36 14.61 1.54
CA HIS A 235 3.13 15.51 0.39
C HIS A 235 4.38 15.81 -0.47
N VAL A 236 5.05 14.77 -0.98
CA VAL A 236 6.21 14.87 -1.89
C VAL A 236 5.79 15.49 -3.21
N THR A 237 6.55 16.46 -3.71
CA THR A 237 6.10 17.27 -4.86
C THR A 237 7.05 17.26 -6.06
N CYS A 238 8.28 16.76 -5.90
CA CYS A 238 9.31 16.91 -6.92
C CYS A 238 10.25 15.71 -7.04
N GLN A 239 10.89 15.62 -8.21
CA GLN A 239 11.87 14.57 -8.54
C GLN A 239 13.06 14.57 -7.57
N GLU A 240 13.53 15.75 -7.16
CA GLU A 240 14.69 15.89 -6.28
C GLU A 240 14.46 15.22 -4.91
N THR A 241 13.25 15.33 -4.37
CA THR A 241 12.84 14.63 -3.14
C THR A 241 12.70 13.12 -3.37
N LEU A 242 12.12 12.70 -4.49
CA LEU A 242 12.06 11.27 -4.86
C LEU A 242 13.45 10.64 -4.92
N LEU A 243 14.42 11.30 -5.56
CA LEU A 243 15.81 10.85 -5.63
C LEU A 243 16.49 10.79 -4.25
N ALA A 244 16.09 11.64 -3.29
CA ALA A 244 16.57 11.55 -1.92
C ALA A 244 16.02 10.30 -1.20
N ILE A 245 14.72 10.03 -1.38
CA ILE A 245 14.04 8.86 -0.84
C ILE A 245 14.62 7.57 -1.43
N GLU A 246 14.79 7.50 -2.75
CA GLU A 246 15.39 6.35 -3.45
C GLU A 246 16.79 6.05 -2.93
N ARG A 247 17.67 7.06 -2.87
CA ARG A 247 19.03 6.88 -2.33
C ARG A 247 19.03 6.41 -0.88
N ALA A 248 18.05 6.81 -0.06
CA ALA A 248 17.94 6.33 1.31
C ALA A 248 17.51 4.86 1.36
N ARG A 249 16.52 4.47 0.55
CA ARG A 249 16.07 3.08 0.41
C ARG A 249 17.15 2.17 -0.17
N ASP A 250 17.94 2.63 -1.13
CA ASP A 250 19.08 1.89 -1.69
C ASP A 250 20.14 1.56 -0.62
N ARG A 251 20.21 2.35 0.45
CA ARG A 251 21.05 2.08 1.63
C ARG A 251 20.35 1.25 2.72
N GLY A 252 19.18 0.70 2.42
CA GLY A 252 18.40 -0.15 3.34
C GLY A 252 17.50 0.60 4.32
N GLN A 253 17.37 1.94 4.22
CA GLN A 253 16.45 2.67 5.10
C GLN A 253 14.98 2.38 4.76
N ARG A 254 14.14 2.29 5.81
CA ARG A 254 12.69 2.17 5.66
C ARG A 254 12.06 3.54 5.54
N VAL A 255 11.87 3.99 4.30
CA VAL A 255 11.27 5.29 3.99
C VAL A 255 9.94 5.05 3.29
N PHE A 256 8.89 5.70 3.77
CA PHE A 256 7.59 5.78 3.12
C PHE A 256 7.36 7.21 2.65
N ALA A 257 6.47 7.39 1.67
CA ALA A 257 6.19 8.70 1.12
C ALA A 257 4.79 8.78 0.52
N GLU A 258 4.26 10.01 0.58
CA GLU A 258 2.93 10.38 0.16
C GLU A 258 2.99 11.40 -0.97
N VAL A 259 1.99 11.38 -1.84
CA VAL A 259 1.73 12.46 -2.80
C VAL A 259 0.27 12.90 -2.69
N THR A 260 -0.05 14.11 -3.15
CA THR A 260 -1.43 14.61 -3.19
C THR A 260 -1.96 14.72 -4.63
N PRO A 261 -3.29 14.65 -4.86
CA PRO A 261 -3.87 14.94 -6.16
C PRO A 261 -3.48 16.32 -6.70
N ASN A 262 -3.31 17.31 -5.82
CA ASN A 262 -2.87 18.65 -6.20
C ASN A 262 -1.51 18.60 -6.89
N HIS A 263 -0.55 17.83 -6.37
CA HIS A 263 0.79 17.72 -6.96
C HIS A 263 0.84 16.80 -8.20
N LEU A 264 -0.14 15.91 -8.38
CA LEU A 264 -0.25 15.03 -9.55
C LEU A 264 -0.93 15.68 -10.76
N LEU A 265 -1.74 16.71 -10.53
CA LEU A 265 -2.70 17.23 -11.53
C LEU A 265 -2.66 18.75 -11.72
N LEU A 266 -2.10 19.50 -10.77
CA LEU A 266 -1.96 20.95 -10.84
C LEU A 266 -0.48 21.32 -10.92
N SER A 267 -0.20 22.53 -11.41
CA SER A 267 1.16 22.97 -11.68
C SER A 267 1.40 24.41 -11.28
N GLU A 268 2.67 24.82 -11.27
CA GLU A 268 3.02 26.19 -10.94
C GLU A 268 2.40 27.24 -11.88
N ASP A 269 1.99 26.84 -13.10
CA ASP A 269 1.23 27.68 -14.04
C ASP A 269 -0.06 28.25 -13.41
N ASP A 270 -0.67 27.52 -12.47
CA ASP A 270 -1.91 27.93 -11.82
C ASP A 270 -1.72 29.17 -10.92
N TYR A 271 -0.50 29.45 -10.48
CA TYR A 271 -0.19 30.67 -9.73
C TYR A 271 -0.18 31.94 -10.59
N ASP A 272 -0.02 31.79 -11.91
CA ASP A 272 0.05 32.90 -12.86
C ASP A 272 -1.32 33.34 -13.39
N ARG A 273 -2.41 32.73 -12.90
CA ARG A 273 -3.79 33.10 -13.28
C ARG A 273 -4.07 34.60 -13.09
N PRO A 274 -4.92 35.21 -13.95
CA PRO A 274 -5.16 36.65 -13.95
C PRO A 274 -5.62 37.21 -12.60
N GLY A 275 -5.21 38.44 -12.30
CA GLY A 275 -5.56 39.12 -11.06
C GLY A 275 -4.97 38.40 -9.84
N PHE A 276 -5.83 38.05 -8.89
CA PHE A 276 -5.44 37.35 -7.65
C PHE A 276 -5.92 35.90 -7.62
N GLU A 277 -6.41 35.37 -8.75
CA GLU A 277 -6.96 34.01 -8.85
C GLU A 277 -5.92 32.92 -8.55
N GLY A 278 -4.63 33.20 -8.79
CA GLY A 278 -3.54 32.28 -8.42
C GLY A 278 -3.45 31.99 -6.91
N ALA A 279 -4.05 32.82 -6.05
CA ALA A 279 -4.08 32.59 -4.61
C ALA A 279 -4.87 31.34 -4.20
N LYS A 280 -5.81 30.88 -5.05
CA LYS A 280 -6.59 29.65 -4.82
C LYS A 280 -5.69 28.40 -4.75
N PHE A 281 -4.51 28.47 -5.36
CA PHE A 281 -3.57 27.35 -5.51
C PHE A 281 -2.41 27.39 -4.49
N VAL A 282 -2.41 28.37 -3.58
CA VAL A 282 -1.37 28.52 -2.56
C VAL A 282 -1.52 27.46 -1.47
N LEU A 283 -0.54 26.56 -1.44
CA LEU A 283 -0.34 25.45 -0.49
C LEU A 283 1.17 25.19 -0.31
N SER A 284 1.57 24.39 0.67
CA SER A 284 2.99 24.09 0.95
C SER A 284 3.23 22.60 1.21
N PRO A 285 4.21 21.95 0.56
CA PRO A 285 5.12 22.50 -0.43
C PRO A 285 4.35 22.86 -1.72
N PRO A 286 4.74 23.93 -2.44
CA PRO A 286 3.94 24.51 -3.51
C PRO A 286 3.83 23.58 -4.73
N LEU A 287 2.88 23.86 -5.62
CA LEU A 287 2.80 23.20 -6.92
C LEU A 287 4.10 23.46 -7.71
N ARG A 288 4.48 22.47 -8.53
CA ARG A 288 5.74 22.48 -9.30
C ARG A 288 5.49 22.59 -10.81
N ASP A 289 6.57 22.80 -11.55
CA ASP A 289 6.61 22.59 -13.00
C ASP A 289 6.07 21.19 -13.36
N ARG A 290 5.25 21.13 -14.43
CA ARG A 290 4.59 19.91 -14.93
C ARG A 290 5.55 18.77 -15.23
N ARG A 291 6.83 19.03 -15.47
CA ARG A 291 7.86 17.99 -15.62
C ARG A 291 7.92 17.05 -14.42
N ASN A 292 7.50 17.49 -13.23
CA ASN A 292 7.46 16.62 -12.05
C ASN A 292 6.32 15.60 -12.08
N TRP A 293 5.26 15.82 -12.86
CA TRP A 293 4.11 14.91 -12.89
C TRP A 293 4.51 13.50 -13.33
N GLU A 294 5.32 13.38 -14.39
CA GLU A 294 5.74 12.07 -14.89
C GLU A 294 6.53 11.31 -13.82
N HIS A 295 7.43 11.98 -13.10
CA HIS A 295 8.19 11.38 -12.00
C HIS A 295 7.29 10.95 -10.84
N LEU A 296 6.34 11.78 -10.43
CA LEU A 296 5.41 11.45 -9.34
C LEU A 296 4.47 10.30 -9.71
N TRP A 297 3.88 10.33 -10.92
CA TRP A 297 3.00 9.26 -11.39
C TRP A 297 3.74 7.93 -11.54
N ARG A 298 4.95 7.97 -12.08
CA ARG A 298 5.81 6.78 -12.19
C ARG A 298 6.16 6.23 -10.82
N ALA A 299 6.61 7.08 -9.89
CA ALA A 299 6.92 6.65 -8.53
C ALA A 299 5.68 6.08 -7.82
N LEU A 300 4.49 6.63 -8.06
CA LEU A 300 3.24 6.08 -7.52
C LEU A 300 2.91 4.71 -8.12
N ALA A 301 3.08 4.53 -9.44
CA ALA A 301 2.83 3.26 -10.11
C ALA A 301 3.82 2.16 -9.69
N GLU A 302 5.10 2.51 -9.55
CA GLU A 302 6.22 1.57 -9.31
C GLU A 302 6.51 1.33 -7.82
N GLY A 303 5.72 1.89 -6.90
CA GLY A 303 5.91 1.68 -5.46
C GLY A 303 6.92 2.63 -4.79
N GLY A 304 7.44 3.63 -5.51
CA GLY A 304 8.25 4.72 -4.96
C GLY A 304 7.46 5.64 -4.00
N LEU A 305 6.18 5.83 -4.24
CA LEU A 305 5.23 6.50 -3.33
C LEU A 305 4.18 5.49 -2.87
N GLN A 306 3.86 5.45 -1.57
CA GLN A 306 3.00 4.40 -1.01
C GLN A 306 1.55 4.83 -0.86
N THR A 307 1.29 6.13 -0.75
CA THR A 307 -0.03 6.63 -0.40
C THR A 307 -0.40 7.86 -1.22
N VAL A 308 -1.70 8.03 -1.44
CA VAL A 308 -2.29 9.29 -1.91
C VAL A 308 -3.23 9.83 -0.83
N ALA A 309 -2.87 10.98 -0.27
CA ALA A 309 -3.69 11.73 0.69
C ALA A 309 -3.99 13.14 0.15
N THR A 310 -4.77 13.95 0.86
CA THR A 310 -5.19 15.25 0.31
C THR A 310 -4.42 16.45 0.80
N ASP A 311 -3.90 16.40 2.02
CA ASP A 311 -3.52 17.61 2.77
C ASP A 311 -4.70 18.62 2.78
N HIS A 312 -5.91 18.10 3.00
CA HIS A 312 -7.13 18.89 2.89
C HIS A 312 -7.17 19.98 3.97
N CYS A 313 -6.99 21.22 3.55
CA CYS A 313 -7.01 22.40 4.41
C CYS A 313 -7.61 23.58 3.62
N PRO A 314 -8.94 23.60 3.44
CA PRO A 314 -9.59 24.56 2.56
C PRO A 314 -9.73 25.94 3.22
N TRP A 315 -9.61 26.97 2.39
CA TRP A 315 -9.80 28.37 2.78
C TRP A 315 -10.70 29.06 1.77
N THR A 316 -11.67 29.85 2.24
CA THR A 316 -12.57 30.58 1.37
C THR A 316 -11.79 31.59 0.53
N PHE A 317 -12.02 31.58 -0.79
CA PHE A 317 -11.33 32.51 -1.67
C PHE A 317 -11.81 33.96 -1.48
N ALA A 318 -13.11 34.16 -1.22
CA ALA A 318 -13.73 35.47 -1.13
C ALA A 318 -13.28 36.27 0.11
N GLU A 319 -12.81 35.60 1.17
CA GLU A 319 -12.46 36.23 2.44
C GLU A 319 -11.06 35.84 2.90
N GLN A 320 -10.81 34.55 3.13
CA GLN A 320 -9.59 34.09 3.81
C GLN A 320 -8.35 34.20 2.91
N LYS A 321 -8.41 33.74 1.66
CA LYS A 321 -7.28 33.86 0.72
C LYS A 321 -6.96 35.34 0.38
N GLN A 322 -7.93 36.25 0.45
CA GLN A 322 -7.73 37.68 0.16
C GLN A 322 -6.77 38.37 1.13
N ARG A 323 -6.48 37.78 2.30
CA ARG A 323 -5.56 38.34 3.29
C ARG A 323 -4.15 38.58 2.77
N GLY A 324 -3.71 37.83 1.77
CA GLY A 324 -2.42 38.02 1.11
C GLY A 324 -2.48 38.74 -0.23
N ARG A 325 -3.51 39.57 -0.48
CA ARG A 325 -3.68 40.31 -1.74
C ARG A 325 -2.46 41.13 -2.13
N ASP A 326 -1.83 41.76 -1.14
CA ASP A 326 -0.66 42.63 -1.31
C ASP A 326 0.64 41.99 -0.83
N ASP A 327 0.58 40.73 -0.35
CA ASP A 327 1.72 40.00 0.21
C ASP A 327 1.43 38.49 0.20
N PHE A 328 2.05 37.75 -0.74
CA PHE A 328 1.82 36.32 -0.90
C PHE A 328 2.13 35.51 0.37
N THR A 329 3.01 36.01 1.25
CA THR A 329 3.38 35.30 2.49
C THR A 329 2.24 35.25 3.50
N LYS A 330 1.22 36.10 3.34
CA LYS A 330 0.02 36.17 4.19
C LYS A 330 -1.17 35.39 3.63
N ILE A 331 -1.03 34.75 2.47
CA ILE A 331 -2.07 33.88 1.93
C ILE A 331 -2.10 32.60 2.78
N PRO A 332 -3.24 32.25 3.40
CA PRO A 332 -3.37 30.99 4.12
C PRO A 332 -3.06 29.81 3.19
N ASN A 333 -2.16 28.91 3.61
CA ASN A 333 -1.70 27.80 2.80
C ASN A 333 -2.65 26.61 2.96
N GLY A 334 -3.06 26.00 1.86
CA GLY A 334 -3.94 24.84 1.86
C GLY A 334 -4.96 24.87 0.72
N ALA A 335 -5.46 23.69 0.35
CA ALA A 335 -6.43 23.50 -0.72
C ALA A 335 -7.49 22.45 -0.34
N PRO A 336 -8.69 22.51 -0.93
CA PRO A 336 -9.68 21.43 -0.81
C PRO A 336 -9.23 20.19 -1.60
N GLY A 337 -9.79 19.02 -1.27
CA GLY A 337 -9.42 17.76 -1.93
C GLY A 337 -10.08 16.50 -1.37
N ILE A 338 -10.62 16.54 -0.15
CA ILE A 338 -11.13 15.36 0.57
C ILE A 338 -12.20 14.58 -0.20
N GLU A 339 -13.12 15.28 -0.86
CA GLU A 339 -14.18 14.69 -1.70
C GLU A 339 -13.64 14.21 -3.07
N THR A 340 -12.71 14.96 -3.66
CA THR A 340 -12.32 14.75 -5.06
C THR A 340 -11.15 13.80 -5.24
N ARG A 341 -10.43 13.45 -4.16
CA ARG A 341 -9.24 12.57 -4.21
C ARG A 341 -9.49 11.30 -5.02
N VAL A 342 -10.49 10.52 -4.63
CA VAL A 342 -10.77 9.20 -5.21
C VAL A 342 -11.26 9.31 -6.65
N PRO A 343 -12.27 10.15 -6.99
CA PRO A 343 -12.68 10.36 -8.38
C PRO A 343 -11.56 10.85 -9.30
N LEU A 344 -10.71 11.79 -8.82
CA LEU A 344 -9.58 12.30 -9.61
C LEU A 344 -8.53 11.22 -9.85
N LEU A 345 -8.16 10.45 -8.82
CA LEU A 345 -7.17 9.37 -8.98
C LEU A 345 -7.71 8.23 -9.84
N PHE A 346 -9.01 7.93 -9.76
CA PHE A 346 -9.61 6.94 -10.64
C PHE A 346 -9.60 7.41 -12.09
N SER A 347 -10.05 8.64 -12.37
CA SER A 347 -10.09 9.19 -13.74
C SER A 347 -8.69 9.33 -14.34
N GLU A 348 -7.77 9.99 -13.62
CA GLU A 348 -6.46 10.39 -14.15
C GLU A 348 -5.39 9.32 -13.95
N GLY A 349 -5.57 8.41 -12.99
CA GLY A 349 -4.70 7.28 -12.74
C GLY A 349 -5.15 6.04 -13.50
N VAL A 350 -6.29 5.46 -13.11
CA VAL A 350 -6.81 4.22 -13.72
C VAL A 350 -7.32 4.47 -15.13
N GLY A 351 -8.16 5.48 -15.33
CA GLY A 351 -8.78 5.79 -16.62
C GLY A 351 -7.78 6.16 -17.73
N ARG A 352 -6.58 6.63 -17.36
CA ARG A 352 -5.47 6.90 -18.29
C ARG A 352 -4.42 5.79 -18.35
N GLY A 353 -4.64 4.66 -17.69
CA GLY A 353 -3.72 3.52 -17.70
C GLY A 353 -2.40 3.76 -16.95
N ARG A 354 -2.34 4.73 -16.04
CA ARG A 354 -1.16 5.00 -15.19
C ARG A 354 -1.10 4.09 -13.97
N LEU A 355 -2.27 3.67 -13.47
CA LEU A 355 -2.40 2.74 -12.35
C LEU A 355 -3.30 1.58 -12.75
N SER A 356 -2.99 0.37 -12.28
CA SER A 356 -3.97 -0.72 -12.25
C SER A 356 -5.05 -0.44 -11.19
N LEU A 357 -6.18 -1.14 -11.29
CA LEU A 357 -7.22 -1.09 -10.25
C LEU A 357 -6.68 -1.48 -8.87
N ASN A 358 -5.89 -2.56 -8.81
CA ASN A 358 -5.30 -3.04 -7.56
C ASN A 358 -4.33 -2.02 -6.97
N ARG A 359 -3.48 -1.39 -7.80
CA ARG A 359 -2.56 -0.36 -7.33
C ARG A 359 -3.30 0.88 -6.84
N PHE A 360 -4.39 1.27 -7.50
CA PHE A 360 -5.28 2.33 -7.03
C PHE A 360 -5.88 2.03 -5.65
N VAL A 361 -6.42 0.82 -5.43
CA VAL A 361 -6.90 0.38 -4.11
C VAL A 361 -5.77 0.39 -3.08
N GLU A 362 -4.59 -0.07 -3.47
CA GLU A 362 -3.43 -0.11 -2.59
C GLU A 362 -3.06 1.29 -2.07
N VAL A 363 -2.85 2.26 -2.97
CA VAL A 363 -2.37 3.60 -2.57
C VAL A 363 -3.44 4.47 -1.91
N CYS A 364 -4.73 4.19 -2.14
CA CYS A 364 -5.83 4.97 -1.58
C CYS A 364 -6.50 4.33 -0.36
N ALA A 365 -6.28 3.03 -0.09
CA ALA A 365 -6.93 2.32 1.01
C ALA A 365 -5.99 1.38 1.78
N THR A 366 -5.37 0.40 1.11
CA THR A 366 -4.66 -0.69 1.79
C THR A 366 -3.34 -0.25 2.42
N ALA A 367 -2.48 0.43 1.68
CA ALA A 367 -1.20 0.96 2.18
C ALA A 367 -1.38 1.98 3.31
N PRO A 368 -2.26 3.01 3.20
CA PRO A 368 -2.51 3.89 4.33
C PRO A 368 -3.08 3.13 5.54
N ALA A 369 -3.99 2.17 5.35
CA ALA A 369 -4.50 1.37 6.46
C ALA A 369 -3.39 0.54 7.16
N LYS A 370 -2.46 -0.04 6.40
CA LYS A 370 -1.32 -0.81 6.95
C LYS A 370 -0.35 0.09 7.71
N LEU A 371 0.04 1.21 7.11
CA LEU A 371 1.03 2.13 7.69
C LEU A 371 0.58 2.75 9.02
N PHE A 372 -0.72 2.97 9.18
CA PHE A 372 -1.29 3.65 10.35
C PHE A 372 -2.06 2.73 11.30
N GLY A 373 -1.88 1.40 11.19
CA GLY A 373 -2.41 0.43 12.16
C GLY A 373 -3.93 0.20 12.08
N LEU A 374 -4.55 0.47 10.93
CA LEU A 374 -5.98 0.30 10.68
C LEU A 374 -6.31 -1.03 9.98
N TYR A 375 -5.31 -1.68 9.38
CA TYR A 375 -5.46 -2.95 8.65
C TYR A 375 -5.51 -4.17 9.60
N PRO A 376 -6.30 -5.23 9.31
CA PRO A 376 -7.23 -5.41 8.18
C PRO A 376 -8.62 -4.85 8.42
N ARG A 377 -8.89 -4.17 9.54
CA ARG A 377 -10.21 -3.60 9.84
C ARG A 377 -10.63 -2.53 8.82
N LYS A 378 -9.67 -1.83 8.21
CA LYS A 378 -9.82 -0.92 7.08
C LYS A 378 -8.88 -1.32 5.95
N GLY A 379 -9.16 -0.80 4.75
CA GLY A 379 -8.27 -0.93 3.60
C GLY A 379 -8.32 -2.27 2.88
N THR A 380 -9.31 -3.13 3.17
CA THR A 380 -9.55 -4.37 2.42
C THR A 380 -11.03 -4.77 2.46
N ILE A 381 -11.42 -5.67 1.56
CA ILE A 381 -12.69 -6.40 1.58
C ILE A 381 -12.35 -7.85 1.92
N ALA A 382 -12.58 -8.24 3.16
CA ALA A 382 -12.31 -9.59 3.66
C ALA A 382 -13.24 -9.91 4.82
N VAL A 383 -13.44 -11.21 5.09
CA VAL A 383 -14.13 -11.68 6.28
C VAL A 383 -13.24 -11.55 7.50
N GLU A 384 -13.81 -11.17 8.65
CA GLU A 384 -13.04 -11.00 9.88
C GLU A 384 -12.65 -12.35 10.50
N THR A 385 -11.42 -12.43 11.00
CA THR A 385 -10.87 -13.56 11.73
C THR A 385 -10.44 -13.08 13.10
N LYS A 386 -10.71 -13.85 14.15
CA LYS A 386 -10.23 -13.55 15.51
C LYS A 386 -9.30 -14.65 16.02
N ILE A 387 -8.21 -14.24 16.64
CA ILE A 387 -7.32 -15.16 17.37
C ILE A 387 -8.15 -15.83 18.48
N ASN A 388 -8.15 -17.16 18.52
CA ASN A 388 -8.93 -18.05 19.41
C ASN A 388 -10.44 -18.19 19.14
N ASP A 389 -11.01 -17.44 18.20
CA ASP A 389 -12.41 -17.57 17.75
C ASP A 389 -12.50 -18.18 16.33
N GLY A 390 -11.36 -18.23 15.61
CA GLY A 390 -11.24 -18.78 14.27
C GLY A 390 -11.71 -17.82 13.17
N THR A 391 -11.73 -18.34 11.95
CA THR A 391 -12.38 -17.73 10.79
C THR A 391 -13.56 -18.62 10.42
N THR A 392 -14.77 -18.09 10.44
CA THR A 392 -15.93 -18.85 9.95
C THR A 392 -16.09 -18.59 8.47
N PHE A 393 -15.67 -19.55 7.64
CA PHE A 393 -15.98 -19.57 6.23
C PHE A 393 -17.30 -20.33 6.01
N HIS A 394 -18.34 -19.65 5.54
CA HIS A 394 -19.54 -20.33 5.05
C HIS A 394 -19.32 -20.67 3.58
N ILE A 395 -18.83 -21.88 3.31
CA ILE A 395 -18.71 -22.40 1.95
C ILE A 395 -20.09 -22.92 1.55
N HIS A 396 -20.82 -22.12 0.77
CA HIS A 396 -22.05 -22.57 0.12
C HIS A 396 -21.67 -23.30 -1.16
N LEU A 397 -21.43 -24.60 -1.03
CA LEU A 397 -21.40 -25.49 -2.19
C LEU A 397 -22.83 -25.55 -2.74
N PRO A 398 -23.05 -25.47 -4.07
CA PRO A 398 -24.36 -25.75 -4.63
C PRO A 398 -24.79 -27.14 -4.16
N ALA A 399 -25.82 -27.19 -3.33
CA ALA A 399 -26.50 -28.44 -3.05
C ALA A 399 -27.07 -28.90 -4.39
N CYS A 400 -26.41 -29.89 -5.00
CA CYS A 400 -26.92 -30.55 -6.18
C CYS A 400 -28.37 -30.95 -5.85
N GLN A 401 -29.33 -30.40 -6.60
CA GLN A 401 -30.71 -30.83 -6.46
C GLN A 401 -30.73 -32.32 -6.80
N SER A 402 -30.99 -33.12 -5.76
CA SER A 402 -31.22 -34.56 -5.75
C SER A 402 -31.19 -35.24 -7.12
N GLY A 403 -29.99 -35.58 -7.58
CA GLY A 403 -29.76 -36.71 -8.47
C GLY A 403 -29.15 -37.83 -7.62
N THR A 404 -29.70 -39.03 -7.71
CA THR A 404 -29.10 -40.15 -6.98
C THR A 404 -27.68 -40.40 -7.51
N LEU A 405 -26.74 -40.72 -6.62
CA LEU A 405 -25.35 -41.06 -6.98
C LEU A 405 -25.24 -42.16 -8.07
N GLU A 406 -26.31 -42.95 -8.24
CA GLU A 406 -26.43 -43.99 -9.27
C GLU A 406 -26.80 -43.43 -10.66
N GLU A 407 -27.50 -42.28 -10.74
CA GLU A 407 -27.85 -41.61 -12.01
C GLU A 407 -26.65 -40.83 -12.59
N MET A 408 -25.78 -40.28 -11.75
CA MET A 408 -24.57 -39.54 -12.19
C MET A 408 -23.48 -40.45 -12.79
N ILE A 409 -23.56 -41.76 -12.61
CA ILE A 409 -22.61 -42.74 -13.19
C ILE A 409 -23.01 -43.14 -14.63
N VAL A 410 -24.23 -42.82 -15.08
CA VAL A 410 -24.78 -43.39 -16.33
C VAL A 410 -24.85 -42.39 -17.50
N GLU A 411 -24.70 -41.08 -17.27
CA GLU A 411 -24.75 -40.07 -18.35
C GLU A 411 -23.43 -39.28 -18.52
N GLU A 412 -22.34 -39.99 -18.80
CA GLU A 412 -21.25 -39.47 -19.64
C GLU A 412 -21.15 -40.34 -20.91
N LYS A 413 -22.16 -40.24 -21.77
CA LYS A 413 -21.97 -40.45 -23.21
C LYS A 413 -22.58 -39.27 -23.94
N ASP A 414 -21.73 -38.64 -24.74
CA ASP A 414 -21.96 -37.52 -25.65
C ASP A 414 -22.03 -36.12 -25.03
N GLY A 415 -20.88 -35.43 -25.00
CA GLY A 415 -20.86 -34.02 -24.58
C GLY A 415 -19.59 -33.18 -24.75
N LYS A 416 -18.63 -33.56 -25.61
CA LYS A 416 -17.47 -32.74 -26.07
C LYS A 416 -16.46 -32.25 -25.01
N ASN A 417 -15.46 -33.09 -24.77
CA ASN A 417 -14.13 -32.68 -24.30
C ASN A 417 -13.47 -31.65 -25.25
N PRO A 418 -12.74 -30.65 -24.73
CA PRO A 418 -11.66 -30.04 -25.49
C PRO A 418 -10.55 -31.08 -25.65
N SER A 419 -10.41 -31.60 -26.88
CA SER A 419 -9.28 -32.36 -27.40
C SER A 419 -8.58 -33.31 -26.41
N SER A 420 -9.13 -34.52 -26.29
CA SER A 420 -8.36 -35.71 -25.93
C SER A 420 -7.44 -36.07 -27.10
N ASP A 421 -6.22 -35.56 -27.06
CA ASP A 421 -5.12 -36.03 -27.88
C ASP A 421 -3.87 -36.03 -27.01
N ASP A 422 -3.80 -36.94 -26.04
CA ASP A 422 -2.53 -37.57 -25.71
C ASP A 422 -2.72 -38.89 -24.93
N SER A 423 -2.17 -39.96 -25.46
CA SER A 423 -1.88 -41.20 -24.76
C SER A 423 -0.66 -40.99 -23.84
N GLY A 424 -0.80 -40.18 -22.79
CA GLY A 424 0.32 -39.80 -21.93
C GLY A 424 0.54 -40.77 -20.77
N ASP A 425 1.63 -41.55 -20.81
CA ASP A 425 2.18 -42.31 -19.67
C ASP A 425 2.15 -41.50 -18.36
N THR A 426 1.64 -42.09 -17.26
CA THR A 426 1.75 -41.53 -15.91
C THR A 426 3.20 -41.13 -15.62
N LYS A 427 3.46 -39.82 -15.49
CA LYS A 427 4.78 -39.27 -15.22
C LYS A 427 5.13 -39.34 -13.73
N ARG A 428 6.37 -39.68 -13.41
CA ARG A 428 6.90 -39.72 -12.04
C ARG A 428 7.59 -38.41 -11.69
N ILE A 429 7.05 -37.67 -10.74
CA ILE A 429 7.53 -36.34 -10.35
C ILE A 429 8.06 -36.39 -8.92
N LEU A 430 9.24 -35.83 -8.70
CA LEU A 430 9.82 -35.67 -7.36
C LEU A 430 9.67 -34.22 -6.89
N VAL A 431 9.08 -34.02 -5.72
CA VAL A 431 8.84 -32.69 -5.14
C VAL A 431 9.69 -32.52 -3.88
N MET A 432 10.48 -31.44 -3.83
CA MET A 432 11.36 -31.09 -2.73
C MET A 432 10.97 -29.74 -2.13
N ASP A 433 10.61 -29.75 -0.86
CA ASP A 433 10.22 -28.58 -0.06
C ASP A 433 10.36 -28.95 1.43
N ASP A 434 10.73 -28.06 2.34
CA ASP A 434 10.81 -28.41 3.77
C ASP A 434 9.43 -28.38 4.46
N GLU A 435 8.48 -27.63 3.92
CA GLU A 435 7.13 -27.51 4.46
C GLU A 435 6.24 -28.67 3.99
N GLU A 436 5.76 -29.49 4.93
CA GLU A 436 4.92 -30.67 4.63
C GLU A 436 3.61 -30.31 3.93
N ASP A 437 2.98 -29.20 4.34
CA ASP A 437 1.74 -28.71 3.75
C ASP A 437 1.93 -28.29 2.28
N ILE A 438 3.07 -27.67 1.96
CA ILE A 438 3.39 -27.28 0.58
C ILE A 438 3.61 -28.52 -0.29
N ARG A 439 4.35 -29.52 0.22
CA ARG A 439 4.52 -30.79 -0.48
C ARG A 439 3.17 -31.47 -0.74
N GLY A 440 2.30 -31.52 0.27
CA GLY A 440 0.96 -32.09 0.16
C GLY A 440 0.12 -31.42 -0.92
N LEU A 441 0.09 -30.07 -0.93
CA LEU A 441 -0.64 -29.30 -1.94
C LEU A 441 -0.18 -29.59 -3.38
N ILE A 442 1.14 -29.55 -3.62
CA ILE A 442 1.70 -29.85 -4.94
C ILE A 442 1.39 -31.31 -5.30
N GLY A 443 1.50 -32.21 -4.34
CA GLY A 443 1.15 -33.62 -4.46
C GLY A 443 -0.27 -33.84 -4.96
N ASP A 444 -1.25 -33.21 -4.31
CA ASP A 444 -2.67 -33.33 -4.65
C ASP A 444 -2.95 -32.79 -6.04
N VAL A 445 -2.38 -31.62 -6.39
CA VAL A 445 -2.53 -31.03 -7.72
C VAL A 445 -1.97 -31.96 -8.78
N LEU A 446 -0.71 -32.39 -8.66
CA LEU A 446 -0.08 -33.22 -9.69
C LEU A 446 -0.72 -34.61 -9.82
N THR A 447 -1.17 -35.19 -8.69
CA THR A 447 -1.91 -36.46 -8.70
C THR A 447 -3.26 -36.31 -9.39
N HIS A 448 -3.96 -35.19 -9.16
CA HIS A 448 -5.20 -34.87 -9.87
C HIS A 448 -5.01 -34.78 -11.40
N PHE A 449 -3.85 -34.30 -11.85
CA PHE A 449 -3.46 -34.28 -13.27
C PHE A 449 -2.83 -35.60 -13.77
N GLY A 450 -2.93 -36.68 -13.00
CA GLY A 450 -2.56 -38.03 -13.43
C GLY A 450 -1.07 -38.38 -13.31
N HIS A 451 -0.32 -37.64 -12.49
CA HIS A 451 1.10 -37.92 -12.22
C HIS A 451 1.29 -38.71 -10.92
N ALA A 452 2.34 -39.52 -10.86
CA ALA A 452 2.79 -40.19 -9.64
C ALA A 452 3.82 -39.30 -8.93
N VAL A 453 3.56 -38.91 -7.68
CA VAL A 453 4.39 -37.93 -6.96
C VAL A 453 5.10 -38.57 -5.78
N GLU A 454 6.39 -38.27 -5.64
CA GLU A 454 7.20 -38.60 -4.47
C GLU A 454 7.78 -37.34 -3.82
N PHE A 455 8.09 -37.40 -2.54
CA PHE A 455 8.40 -36.22 -1.73
C PHE A 455 9.77 -36.33 -1.03
N ALA A 456 10.48 -35.21 -0.99
CA ALA A 456 11.72 -35.03 -0.23
C ALA A 456 11.67 -33.74 0.59
N GLY A 457 12.20 -33.78 1.82
CA GLY A 457 12.22 -32.61 2.72
C GLY A 457 13.39 -31.66 2.47
N ASP A 458 14.45 -32.11 1.80
CA ASP A 458 15.65 -31.32 1.53
C ASP A 458 16.40 -31.85 0.29
N GLY A 459 17.43 -31.11 -0.14
CA GLY A 459 18.25 -31.46 -1.29
C GLY A 459 19.05 -32.75 -1.13
N ALA A 460 19.47 -33.11 0.09
CA ALA A 460 20.23 -34.34 0.32
C ALA A 460 19.36 -35.58 0.06
N LYS A 461 18.11 -35.54 0.54
CA LYS A 461 17.13 -36.61 0.30
C LYS A 461 16.71 -36.67 -1.16
N THR A 462 16.54 -35.52 -1.82
CA THR A 462 16.25 -35.43 -3.26
C THR A 462 17.33 -36.12 -4.09
N ILE A 463 18.61 -35.87 -3.81
CA ILE A 463 19.74 -36.49 -4.52
C ILE A 463 19.77 -38.01 -4.30
N GLU A 464 19.52 -38.47 -3.07
CA GLU A 464 19.45 -39.90 -2.74
C GLU A 464 18.34 -40.59 -3.56
N MET A 465 17.12 -40.07 -3.48
CA MET A 465 15.95 -40.63 -4.17
C MET A 465 16.14 -40.61 -5.69
N TYR A 466 16.66 -39.52 -6.24
CA TYR A 466 16.92 -39.42 -7.68
C TYR A 466 17.99 -40.43 -8.15
N ARG A 467 19.06 -40.61 -7.37
CA ARG A 467 20.09 -41.60 -7.68
C ARG A 467 19.56 -43.03 -7.60
N ASP A 468 18.70 -43.32 -6.63
CA ASP A 468 18.08 -44.64 -6.48
C ASP A 468 17.12 -44.94 -7.63
N ALA A 469 16.30 -43.96 -8.02
CA ALA A 469 15.43 -44.02 -9.19
C ALA A 469 16.21 -44.30 -10.50
N MET A 470 17.35 -43.62 -10.71
CA MET A 470 18.22 -43.89 -11.86
C MET A 470 18.81 -45.31 -11.83
N ARG A 471 19.23 -45.80 -10.65
CA ARG A 471 19.81 -47.14 -10.50
C ARG A 471 18.78 -48.27 -10.66
N SER A 472 17.55 -48.04 -10.24
CA SER A 472 16.46 -49.01 -10.34
C SER A 472 15.85 -49.08 -11.76
N GLY A 473 16.30 -48.25 -12.69
CA GLY A 473 15.77 -48.17 -14.05
C GLY A 473 14.40 -47.49 -14.12
N GLN A 474 14.00 -46.78 -13.07
CA GLN A 474 12.76 -46.01 -12.99
C GLN A 474 13.13 -44.55 -12.68
N PRO A 475 13.56 -43.75 -13.67
CA PRO A 475 13.90 -42.35 -13.46
C PRO A 475 12.65 -41.50 -13.15
N PHE A 476 12.86 -40.33 -12.56
CA PHE A 476 11.83 -39.29 -12.47
C PHE A 476 11.78 -38.50 -13.78
N ASP A 477 10.58 -38.18 -14.25
CA ASP A 477 10.35 -37.38 -15.45
C ASP A 477 10.60 -35.88 -15.22
N ALA A 478 10.41 -35.40 -13.99
CA ALA A 478 10.78 -34.06 -13.56
C ALA A 478 11.00 -33.97 -12.05
N VAL A 479 11.69 -32.93 -11.62
CA VAL A 479 11.92 -32.61 -10.20
C VAL A 479 11.53 -31.16 -9.95
N ILE A 480 10.67 -30.89 -8.96
CA ILE A 480 10.31 -29.55 -8.52
C ILE A 480 11.01 -29.30 -7.18
N MET A 481 11.78 -28.21 -7.07
CA MET A 481 12.63 -27.97 -5.90
C MET A 481 12.50 -26.56 -5.37
N ASP A 482 12.20 -26.42 -4.08
CA ASP A 482 12.38 -25.15 -3.37
C ASP A 482 13.85 -24.71 -3.45
N LEU A 483 14.05 -23.45 -3.81
CA LEU A 483 15.34 -22.83 -3.91
C LEU A 483 16.07 -22.77 -2.56
N THR A 484 15.35 -22.51 -1.46
CA THR A 484 15.93 -22.24 -0.14
C THR A 484 15.33 -23.11 0.94
N ILE A 485 16.15 -23.93 1.60
CA ILE A 485 15.75 -24.78 2.73
C ILE A 485 16.50 -24.33 3.99
N PRO A 486 15.84 -23.75 5.01
CA PRO A 486 16.47 -23.37 6.27
C PRO A 486 17.12 -24.57 6.98
N GLY A 487 18.43 -24.48 7.27
CA GLY A 487 19.15 -25.53 8.00
C GLY A 487 19.43 -26.81 7.19
N GLY A 488 19.09 -26.83 5.90
CA GLY A 488 19.29 -27.97 5.01
C GLY A 488 19.91 -27.57 3.66
N MET A 489 19.95 -28.53 2.73
CA MET A 489 20.41 -28.30 1.37
C MET A 489 19.27 -27.76 0.50
N GLY A 490 19.41 -26.57 -0.08
CA GLY A 490 18.43 -25.98 -0.98
C GLY A 490 18.56 -26.45 -2.43
N GLY A 491 17.62 -26.01 -3.28
CA GLY A 491 17.57 -26.36 -4.70
C GLY A 491 18.80 -25.91 -5.48
N LYS A 492 19.45 -24.82 -5.06
CA LYS A 492 20.66 -24.27 -5.69
C LYS A 492 21.86 -25.21 -5.59
N GLU A 493 22.02 -25.87 -4.47
CA GLU A 493 23.05 -26.88 -4.24
C GLU A 493 22.63 -28.21 -4.87
N ALA A 494 21.36 -28.61 -4.68
CA ALA A 494 20.85 -29.88 -5.16
C ALA A 494 20.97 -30.02 -6.69
N ILE A 495 20.62 -28.99 -7.46
CA ILE A 495 20.66 -29.04 -8.93
C ILE A 495 22.07 -29.35 -9.47
N LYS A 496 23.12 -28.87 -8.81
CA LYS A 496 24.51 -29.12 -9.22
C LYS A 496 24.90 -30.58 -9.07
N GLU A 497 24.38 -31.25 -8.06
CA GLU A 497 24.61 -32.68 -7.84
C GLU A 497 23.72 -33.54 -8.75
N LEU A 498 22.47 -33.13 -8.98
CA LEU A 498 21.58 -33.80 -9.94
C LEU A 498 22.17 -33.78 -11.35
N LEU A 499 22.73 -32.65 -11.81
CA LEU A 499 23.38 -32.55 -13.13
C LEU A 499 24.62 -33.44 -13.30
N LYS A 500 25.28 -33.83 -12.21
CA LYS A 500 26.38 -34.81 -12.26
C LYS A 500 25.86 -36.24 -12.42
N ILE A 501 24.63 -36.51 -12.00
CA ILE A 501 23.96 -37.81 -12.09
C ILE A 501 23.28 -37.94 -13.45
N ASP A 502 22.51 -36.93 -13.84
CA ASP A 502 21.80 -36.81 -15.11
C ASP A 502 21.97 -35.39 -15.67
N PRO A 503 22.85 -35.20 -16.68
CA PRO A 503 23.01 -33.91 -17.36
C PRO A 503 21.72 -33.37 -18.00
N ASP A 504 20.74 -34.23 -18.26
CA ASP A 504 19.47 -33.89 -18.90
C ASP A 504 18.30 -33.74 -17.92
N VAL A 505 18.58 -33.72 -16.61
CA VAL A 505 17.56 -33.58 -15.56
C VAL A 505 16.58 -32.44 -15.84
N LYS A 506 15.29 -32.75 -15.69
CA LYS A 506 14.18 -31.82 -15.90
C LYS A 506 13.78 -31.18 -14.57
N ALA A 507 14.62 -30.24 -14.12
CA ALA A 507 14.42 -29.56 -12.84
C ALA A 507 13.65 -28.24 -12.98
N ILE A 508 12.70 -28.01 -12.09
CA ILE A 508 11.92 -26.78 -11.96
C ILE A 508 12.25 -26.16 -10.61
N VAL A 509 12.64 -24.89 -10.61
CA VAL A 509 12.87 -24.14 -9.35
C VAL A 509 11.57 -23.53 -8.84
N SER A 510 11.36 -23.61 -7.53
CA SER A 510 10.28 -22.95 -6.82
C SER A 510 10.83 -21.95 -5.80
N SER A 511 10.24 -20.76 -5.68
CA SER A 511 10.63 -19.78 -4.65
C SER A 511 9.49 -18.85 -4.27
N GLY A 512 9.43 -18.48 -2.98
CA GLY A 512 8.55 -17.43 -2.46
C GLY A 512 9.11 -16.01 -2.57
N TYR A 513 10.36 -15.84 -3.02
CA TYR A 513 10.98 -14.54 -3.23
C TYR A 513 10.99 -14.19 -4.72
N SER A 514 10.09 -13.32 -5.16
CA SER A 514 9.96 -12.90 -6.56
C SER A 514 11.19 -12.18 -7.13
N ASN A 515 12.12 -11.74 -6.28
CA ASN A 515 13.33 -11.00 -6.66
C ASN A 515 14.63 -11.84 -6.54
N ASP A 516 14.57 -13.16 -6.33
CA ASP A 516 15.80 -13.97 -6.30
C ASP A 516 16.47 -13.99 -7.69
N PRO A 517 17.78 -13.67 -7.81
CA PRO A 517 18.50 -13.69 -9.09
C PRO A 517 18.40 -15.02 -9.85
N ILE A 518 18.23 -16.14 -9.15
CA ILE A 518 18.09 -17.47 -9.76
C ILE A 518 16.74 -17.60 -10.45
N MET A 519 15.68 -16.96 -9.96
CA MET A 519 14.36 -16.99 -10.61
C MET A 519 14.39 -16.25 -11.96
N ALA A 520 15.15 -15.16 -12.04
CA ALA A 520 15.33 -14.38 -13.27
C ALA A 520 16.25 -15.05 -14.31
N ASP A 521 17.19 -15.89 -13.88
CA ASP A 521 18.20 -16.51 -14.74
C ASP A 521 18.36 -18.04 -14.49
N PHE A 522 17.23 -18.71 -14.25
CA PHE A 522 17.17 -20.11 -13.80
C PHE A 522 17.91 -21.08 -14.72
N LYS A 523 17.92 -20.79 -16.03
CA LYS A 523 18.62 -21.58 -17.05
C LYS A 523 20.14 -21.62 -16.82
N ARG A 524 20.76 -20.52 -16.39
CA ARG A 524 22.21 -20.51 -16.08
C ARG A 524 22.57 -21.37 -14.87
N HIS A 525 21.59 -21.65 -14.02
CA HIS A 525 21.76 -22.48 -12.83
C HIS A 525 21.40 -23.95 -13.05
N GLY A 526 20.98 -24.34 -14.26
CA GLY A 526 20.70 -25.72 -14.62
C GLY A 526 19.23 -26.12 -14.52
N PHE A 527 18.33 -25.18 -14.18
CA PHE A 527 16.90 -25.43 -14.18
C PHE A 527 16.30 -25.26 -15.58
N LYS A 528 15.25 -26.03 -15.87
CA LYS A 528 14.50 -25.99 -17.14
C LYS A 528 13.17 -25.25 -17.01
N GLY A 529 12.69 -24.98 -15.80
CA GLY A 529 11.51 -24.15 -15.54
C GLY A 529 11.57 -23.47 -14.18
N VAL A 530 10.63 -22.56 -13.94
CA VAL A 530 10.46 -21.81 -12.71
C VAL A 530 8.98 -21.66 -12.39
N VAL A 531 8.62 -21.74 -11.11
CA VAL A 531 7.27 -21.46 -10.61
C VAL A 531 7.39 -20.62 -9.34
N ALA A 532 6.61 -19.55 -9.22
CA ALA A 532 6.61 -18.71 -8.03
C ALA A 532 5.63 -19.25 -6.95
N LYS A 533 5.99 -19.08 -5.66
CA LYS A 533 5.04 -19.24 -4.55
C LYS A 533 4.38 -17.88 -4.24
N PRO A 534 3.07 -17.82 -3.91
CA PRO A 534 2.12 -18.93 -3.83
C PRO A 534 1.76 -19.50 -5.22
N TYR A 535 1.55 -20.82 -5.31
CA TYR A 535 1.34 -21.52 -6.58
C TYR A 535 -0.01 -21.21 -7.21
N GLU A 536 0.00 -20.82 -8.49
CA GLU A 536 -1.18 -20.94 -9.35
C GLU A 536 -1.23 -22.33 -10.01
N ILE A 537 -2.33 -23.07 -9.83
CA ILE A 537 -2.49 -24.44 -10.35
C ILE A 537 -2.18 -24.51 -11.85
N ARG A 538 -2.68 -23.53 -12.61
CA ARG A 538 -2.50 -23.46 -14.05
C ARG A 538 -1.03 -23.27 -14.42
N GLU A 539 -0.34 -22.34 -13.77
CA GLU A 539 1.09 -22.06 -14.03
C GLU A 539 1.97 -23.29 -13.72
N LEU A 540 1.68 -23.96 -12.59
CA LEU A 540 2.40 -25.15 -12.16
C LEU A 540 2.31 -26.28 -13.20
N VAL A 541 1.09 -26.58 -13.66
CA VAL A 541 0.83 -27.65 -14.63
C VAL A 541 1.36 -27.29 -16.02
N GLU A 542 1.15 -26.05 -16.48
CA GLU A 542 1.68 -25.59 -17.77
C GLU A 542 3.21 -25.61 -17.79
N THR A 543 3.87 -25.19 -16.70
CA THR A 543 5.32 -25.22 -16.59
C THR A 543 5.85 -26.65 -16.54
N LEU A 544 5.20 -27.54 -15.78
CA LEU A 544 5.58 -28.95 -15.72
C LEU A 544 5.48 -29.61 -17.11
N ASN A 545 4.35 -29.44 -17.79
CA ASN A 545 4.12 -30.03 -19.11
C ASN A 545 5.13 -29.52 -20.14
N ARG A 546 5.43 -28.21 -20.14
CA ARG A 546 6.46 -27.62 -20.99
C ARG A 546 7.84 -28.24 -20.73
N VAL A 547 8.23 -28.36 -19.47
CA VAL A 547 9.54 -28.92 -19.07
C VAL A 547 9.65 -30.41 -19.41
N ILE A 548 8.57 -31.17 -19.25
CA ILE A 548 8.52 -32.59 -19.63
C ILE A 548 8.57 -32.75 -21.15
N ALA A 549 7.86 -31.92 -21.91
CA ALA A 549 7.86 -31.95 -23.37
C ALA A 549 9.19 -31.49 -23.99
N GLY A 550 10.00 -30.72 -23.25
CA GLY A 550 11.28 -30.18 -23.71
C GLY A 550 11.14 -28.95 -24.62
N SER A 551 10.07 -28.18 -24.44
CA SER A 551 9.72 -26.98 -25.24
C SER A 551 10.11 -25.64 -24.62
#